data_AF-A0A367M9U9-F1
#
_entry.id   AF-A0A367M9U9-F1
#
_cell.length_a   1.000
_cell.length_b   1.000
_cell.length_c   1.000
_cell.angle_alpha   90.00
_cell.angle_beta   90.00
_cell.angle_gamma   90.00
#
_symmetry.space_group_name_H-M   'P 1'
#
loop_
_entity.id
_entity.type
_entity.pdbx_description
1 polymer ?
#
loop_
_entity_poly.entity_id
_entity_poly.type
_entity_poly.pdbx_seq_one_letter_code
_entity_poly.pdbx_strand_id
1 'polypeptide(L)'
;AMLGYLVLCIFLLFSGVEPGWQLVLLPLALLRFLLCVTGLAWFLAGLGVSVRDIGQFVQFLLVLLLFISPVFYPLSSLPPVMQPYLYLNPLTIPVEMVRAILFDAPYPTLGVFSVYCVASLLVCSSGFLWFRRVQEGFADVL
;
A
#
# COMPACT_ATOMS: atom_id res chain seq x y z
N ALA A 1 6.42 -2.78 14.44
CA ALA A 1 6.42 -3.90 13.47
C ALA A 1 6.33 -5.26 14.17
N MET A 2 7.27 -5.64 15.04
CA MET A 2 7.31 -6.95 15.70
C MET A 2 6.07 -7.29 16.56
N LEU A 3 5.55 -6.33 17.30
CA LEU A 3 4.33 -6.51 18.12
C LEU A 3 3.07 -6.76 17.27
N GLY A 4 2.93 -6.06 16.14
CA GLY A 4 1.80 -6.25 15.23
C GLY A 4 1.82 -7.63 14.56
N TYR A 5 3.02 -8.12 14.21
CA TYR A 5 3.19 -9.47 13.68
C TYR A 5 2.85 -10.54 14.73
N LEU A 6 3.27 -10.35 15.99
CA LEU A 6 2.89 -11.23 17.10
C LEU A 6 1.39 -11.28 17.32
N VAL A 7 0.71 -10.12 17.34
CA VAL A 7 -0.75 -10.05 17.47
C VAL A 7 -1.44 -10.74 16.31
N LEU A 8 -0.93 -10.58 15.08
CA LEU A 8 -1.46 -11.26 13.90
C LEU A 8 -1.30 -12.78 14.01
N CYS A 9 -0.12 -13.29 14.42
CA CYS A 9 0.11 -14.72 14.60
C CYS A 9 -0.79 -15.32 15.68
N ILE A 10 -0.96 -14.62 16.80
CA ILE A 10 -1.87 -15.04 17.88
C ILE A 10 -3.31 -15.08 17.35
N PHE A 11 -3.75 -14.01 16.68
CA PHE A 11 -5.09 -13.94 16.11
C PHE A 11 -5.35 -15.07 15.09
N LEU A 12 -4.39 -15.39 14.22
CA LEU A 12 -4.52 -16.48 13.25
C LEU A 12 -4.63 -17.86 13.92
N LEU A 13 -3.88 -18.09 15.01
CA LEU A 13 -3.99 -19.32 15.81
C LEU A 13 -5.37 -19.47 16.47
N PHE A 14 -5.97 -18.36 16.92
CA PHE A 14 -7.28 -18.36 17.58
C PHE A 14 -8.48 -18.28 16.61
N SER A 15 -8.27 -17.86 15.37
CA SER A 15 -9.36 -17.65 14.40
C SER A 15 -9.85 -18.92 13.72
N GLY A 16 -9.18 -20.06 13.94
CA GLY A 16 -9.55 -21.34 13.30
C GLY A 16 -9.40 -21.34 11.77
N VAL A 17 -8.75 -20.31 11.20
CA VAL A 17 -8.44 -20.23 9.78
C VAL A 17 -7.31 -21.22 9.51
N GLU A 18 -7.63 -22.30 8.81
CA GLU A 18 -6.57 -23.18 8.31
C GLU A 18 -5.77 -22.43 7.24
N PRO A 19 -4.46 -22.28 7.42
CA PRO A 19 -3.60 -21.63 6.43
C PRO A 19 -3.57 -22.45 5.14
N GLY A 20 -4.46 -22.13 4.20
CA GLY A 20 -4.51 -22.78 2.89
C GLY A 20 -3.34 -22.37 1.98
N TRP A 21 -3.26 -23.00 0.81
CA TRP A 21 -2.23 -22.73 -0.21
C TRP A 21 -2.15 -21.25 -0.63
N GLN A 22 -3.20 -20.47 -0.37
CA GLN A 22 -3.30 -19.05 -0.68
C GLN A 22 -2.26 -18.19 0.04
N LEU A 23 -1.66 -18.67 1.15
CA LEU A 23 -0.57 -17.97 1.83
C LEU A 23 0.66 -17.73 0.95
N VAL A 24 0.88 -18.57 -0.06
CA VAL A 24 1.98 -18.39 -1.04
C VAL A 24 1.80 -17.11 -1.85
N LEU A 25 0.57 -16.59 -1.97
CA LEU A 25 0.26 -15.34 -2.67
C LEU A 25 0.55 -14.10 -1.81
N LEU A 26 0.72 -14.26 -0.50
CA LEU A 26 0.91 -13.17 0.46
C LEU A 26 2.24 -12.42 0.22
N PRO A 27 3.40 -13.09 0.04
CA PRO A 27 4.64 -12.43 -0.36
C PRO A 27 4.51 -11.64 -1.66
N LEU A 28 3.77 -12.16 -2.65
CA LEU A 28 3.56 -11.49 -3.93
C LEU A 28 2.70 -10.22 -3.75
N ALA A 29 1.69 -10.25 -2.90
CA ALA A 29 0.89 -9.08 -2.53
C ALA A 29 1.73 -8.01 -1.81
N LEU A 30 2.53 -8.42 -0.84
CA LEU A 30 3.42 -7.52 -0.12
C LEU A 30 4.49 -6.90 -1.04
N LEU A 31 5.07 -7.68 -1.95
CA LEU A 31 6.09 -7.19 -2.88
C LEU A 31 5.57 -6.03 -3.73
N ARG A 32 4.37 -6.15 -4.29
CA ARG A 32 3.75 -5.09 -5.10
C ARG A 32 3.42 -3.86 -4.28
N PHE A 33 2.89 -4.06 -3.08
CA PHE A 33 2.65 -2.96 -2.14
C PHE A 33 3.96 -2.23 -1.80
N LEU A 34 5.03 -2.97 -1.51
CA LEU A 34 6.36 -2.41 -1.23
C LEU A 34 6.85 -1.57 -2.41
N LEU A 35 6.74 -2.06 -3.65
CA LEU A 35 7.11 -1.29 -4.85
C LEU A 35 6.34 0.03 -4.97
N CYS A 36 5.04 0.01 -4.70
CA CYS A 36 4.22 1.22 -4.70
C CYS A 36 4.69 2.22 -3.63
N VAL A 37 4.86 1.75 -2.40
CA VAL A 37 5.29 2.59 -1.27
C VAL A 37 6.70 3.13 -1.47
N THR A 38 7.63 2.35 -2.02
CA THR A 38 8.99 2.83 -2.33
C THR A 38 8.99 3.92 -3.39
N GLY A 39 8.15 3.79 -4.43
CA GLY A 39 7.99 4.85 -5.43
C GLY A 39 7.47 6.15 -4.83
N LEU A 40 6.41 6.06 -4.02
CA LEU A 40 5.87 7.21 -3.29
C LEU A 40 6.89 7.82 -2.33
N ALA A 41 7.65 6.98 -1.61
CA ALA A 41 8.70 7.43 -0.71
C ALA A 41 9.81 8.19 -1.45
N TRP A 42 10.21 7.75 -2.65
CA TRP A 42 11.17 8.48 -3.48
C TRP A 42 10.66 9.84 -3.96
N PHE A 43 9.38 9.94 -4.33
CA PHE A 43 8.77 11.24 -4.64
C PHE A 43 8.81 12.18 -3.43
N LEU A 44 8.38 11.69 -2.27
CA LEU A 44 8.36 12.46 -1.03
C LEU A 44 9.77 12.82 -0.55
N ALA A 45 10.76 11.95 -0.74
CA ALA A 45 12.15 12.23 -0.40
C ALA A 45 12.73 13.35 -1.26
N GLY A 46 12.42 13.38 -2.57
CA GLY A 46 12.81 14.48 -3.44
C GLY A 46 12.19 15.81 -3.03
N LEU A 47 10.90 15.81 -2.65
CA LEU A 47 10.22 17.01 -2.13
C LEU A 47 10.70 17.41 -0.73
N GLY A 48 11.09 16.41 0.07
CA GLY A 48 11.71 16.48 1.40
C GLY A 48 12.77 17.55 1.55
N VAL A 49 13.63 17.64 0.54
CA VAL A 49 14.80 18.51 0.60
C VAL A 49 14.45 19.97 0.28
N SER A 50 13.46 20.19 -0.59
CA SER A 50 13.03 21.55 -0.98
C SER A 50 11.99 22.15 -0.03
N VAL A 51 11.19 21.32 0.65
CA VAL A 51 10.06 21.76 1.48
C VAL A 51 10.24 21.27 2.92
N ARG A 52 10.51 22.18 3.85
CA ARG A 52 10.75 21.84 5.27
C ARG A 52 9.56 21.18 5.97
N ASP A 53 8.33 21.50 5.59
CA ASP A 53 7.11 21.05 6.28
C ASP A 53 6.49 19.78 5.71
N ILE A 54 7.07 19.20 4.65
CA ILE A 54 6.51 18.04 3.97
C ILE A 54 6.43 16.81 4.87
N GLY A 55 7.35 16.67 5.84
CA GLY A 55 7.34 15.58 6.81
C GLY A 55 6.06 15.55 7.65
N GLN A 56 5.62 16.71 8.18
CA GLN A 56 4.40 16.81 8.96
C GLN A 56 3.16 16.59 8.09
N PHE A 57 3.14 17.13 6.88
CA PHE A 57 2.07 16.93 5.92
C PHE A 57 1.88 15.45 5.57
N VAL A 58 2.98 14.73 5.32
CA VAL A 58 2.96 13.29 5.02
C VAL A 58 2.41 12.49 6.20
N GLN A 59 2.80 12.80 7.44
CA GLN A 59 2.26 12.13 8.63
C GLN A 59 0.74 12.25 8.70
N PHE A 60 0.22 13.47 8.49
CA PHE A 60 -1.23 13.71 8.44
C PHE A 60 -1.90 12.95 7.30
N LEU A 61 -1.29 12.97 6.10
CA LEU A 61 -1.81 12.27 4.93
C LEU A 61 -1.88 10.76 5.15
N LEU A 62 -0.89 10.15 5.80
CA LEU A 62 -0.89 8.71 6.10
C LEU A 62 -2.04 8.33 7.03
N VAL A 63 -2.38 9.16 8.03
CA VAL A 63 -3.52 8.92 8.91
C VAL A 63 -4.83 8.98 8.11
N LEU A 64 -5.02 10.02 7.30
CA LEU A 64 -6.19 10.12 6.42
C LEU A 64 -6.31 8.91 5.48
N LEU A 65 -5.19 8.51 4.88
CA LEU A 65 -5.13 7.42 3.93
C LEU A 65 -5.49 6.07 4.58
N LEU A 66 -5.12 5.88 5.85
CA LEU A 66 -5.54 4.74 6.65
C LEU A 66 -7.06 4.73 6.90
N PHE A 67 -7.65 5.85 7.32
CA PHE A 67 -9.09 5.92 7.63
C PHE A 67 -9.99 5.80 6.39
N ILE A 68 -9.52 6.25 5.22
CA ILE A 68 -10.25 6.11 3.95
C ILE A 68 -10.15 4.68 3.40
N SER A 69 -9.08 3.96 3.75
CA SER A 69 -8.87 2.59 3.29
C SER A 69 -9.83 1.60 3.98
N PRO A 70 -10.19 0.48 3.32
CA PRO A 70 -11.05 -0.56 3.89
C PRO A 70 -10.29 -1.42 4.92
N VAL A 71 -9.50 -0.82 5.80
CA VAL A 71 -8.80 -1.52 6.89
C VAL A 71 -9.78 -1.87 8.01
N PHE A 72 -10.61 -0.91 8.41
CA PHE A 72 -11.56 -1.08 9.52
C PHE A 72 -12.92 -1.64 9.08
N TYR A 73 -13.22 -1.64 7.79
CA TYR A 73 -14.49 -2.09 7.24
C TYR A 73 -14.29 -2.80 5.89
N PRO A 74 -15.15 -3.77 5.53
CA PRO A 74 -15.10 -4.42 4.23
C PRO A 74 -15.63 -3.48 3.13
N LEU A 75 -15.02 -3.53 1.94
CA LEU A 75 -15.40 -2.66 0.81
C LEU A 75 -16.85 -2.91 0.34
N SER A 76 -17.37 -4.12 0.53
CA SER A 76 -18.75 -4.50 0.23
C SER A 76 -19.81 -3.79 1.07
N SER A 77 -19.45 -3.23 2.23
CA SER A 77 -20.37 -2.50 3.10
C SER A 77 -20.66 -1.07 2.60
N LEU A 78 -19.88 -0.57 1.66
CA LEU A 78 -20.01 0.79 1.14
C LEU A 78 -20.98 0.85 -0.05
N PRO A 79 -21.67 2.00 -0.23
CA PRO A 79 -22.48 2.24 -1.42
C PRO A 79 -21.68 2.02 -2.70
N PRO A 80 -22.27 1.42 -3.75
CA PRO A 80 -21.57 1.07 -4.99
C PRO A 80 -20.93 2.28 -5.70
N VAL A 81 -21.48 3.48 -5.48
CA VAL A 81 -20.93 4.75 -6.01
C VAL A 81 -19.58 5.10 -5.39
N MET A 82 -19.35 4.74 -4.12
CA MET A 82 -18.12 5.09 -3.39
C MET A 82 -16.98 4.09 -3.62
N GLN A 83 -17.32 2.83 -3.90
CA GLN A 83 -16.36 1.75 -4.14
C GLN A 83 -15.25 2.08 -5.16
N PRO A 84 -15.53 2.66 -6.36
CA PRO A 84 -14.48 2.99 -7.34
C PRO A 84 -13.45 4.00 -6.82
N TYR A 85 -13.87 4.98 -6.00
CA TYR A 85 -12.97 6.00 -5.46
C TYR A 85 -12.00 5.41 -4.44
N LEU A 86 -12.41 4.37 -3.71
CA LEU A 86 -11.53 3.70 -2.77
C LEU A 86 -10.40 2.93 -3.49
N TYR A 87 -10.59 2.47 -4.72
CA TYR A 87 -9.52 1.83 -5.49
C TYR A 87 -8.38 2.79 -5.88
N LEU A 88 -8.60 4.11 -5.81
CA LEU A 88 -7.52 5.10 -5.96
C LEU A 88 -6.55 5.10 -4.77
N ASN A 89 -7.00 4.64 -3.61
CA ASN A 89 -6.16 4.56 -2.43
C ASN A 89 -5.17 3.38 -2.58
N PRO A 90 -3.84 3.61 -2.50
CA PRO A 90 -2.83 2.58 -2.70
C PRO A 90 -2.89 1.46 -1.65
N LEU A 91 -3.57 1.67 -0.51
CA LEU A 91 -3.78 0.65 0.52
C LEU A 91 -4.97 -0.28 0.25
N THR A 92 -5.93 0.11 -0.58
CA THR A 92 -7.18 -0.65 -0.75
C THR A 92 -6.95 -2.06 -1.29
N ILE A 93 -6.20 -2.18 -2.38
CA ILE A 93 -5.97 -3.47 -3.04
C ILE A 93 -5.11 -4.42 -2.17
N PRO A 94 -4.00 -3.97 -1.55
CA PRO A 94 -3.24 -4.80 -0.62
C PRO A 94 -4.07 -5.30 0.57
N VAL A 95 -4.92 -4.44 1.15
CA VAL A 95 -5.75 -4.79 2.31
C VAL A 95 -6.81 -5.83 1.92
N GLU A 96 -7.50 -5.65 0.80
CA GLU A 96 -8.47 -6.62 0.29
C GLU A 96 -7.79 -7.96 -0.07
N MET A 97 -6.57 -7.93 -0.63
CA MET A 97 -5.81 -9.15 -0.91
C MET A 97 -5.43 -9.92 0.35
N VAL A 98 -4.92 -9.24 1.38
CA VAL A 98 -4.60 -9.88 2.67
C VAL A 98 -5.88 -10.44 3.31
N ARG A 99 -7.00 -9.73 3.20
CA ARG A 99 -8.29 -10.20 3.70
C ARG A 99 -8.78 -11.45 2.95
N ALA A 100 -8.67 -11.47 1.62
CA ALA A 100 -9.03 -12.63 0.80
C ALA A 100 -8.17 -13.87 1.15
N ILE A 101 -6.87 -13.68 1.40
CA ILE A 101 -5.95 -14.77 1.74
C ILE A 101 -6.19 -15.31 3.15
N LEU A 102 -6.47 -14.44 4.13
CA LEU A 102 -6.56 -14.81 5.55
C LEU A 102 -7.98 -15.15 6.02
N PHE A 103 -9.03 -14.66 5.36
CA PHE A 103 -10.41 -14.82 5.81
C PHE A 103 -11.32 -15.43 4.74
N ASP A 104 -10.74 -16.00 3.69
CA ASP A 104 -11.45 -16.58 2.54
C ASP A 104 -12.49 -15.62 1.92
N ALA A 105 -12.19 -14.32 1.99
CA ALA A 105 -13.00 -13.27 1.36
C ALA A 105 -12.85 -13.30 -0.17
N PRO A 106 -13.83 -12.79 -0.94
CA PRO A 106 -13.74 -12.76 -2.39
C PRO A 106 -12.50 -12.00 -2.87
N TYR A 107 -11.73 -12.63 -3.75
CA TYR A 107 -10.55 -12.01 -4.35
C TYR A 107 -10.95 -10.81 -5.22
N PRO A 108 -10.16 -9.72 -5.21
CA PRO A 108 -10.30 -8.69 -6.23
C PRO A 108 -10.09 -9.31 -7.62
N THR A 109 -10.80 -8.80 -8.61
CA THR A 109 -10.75 -9.34 -9.98
C THR A 109 -9.31 -9.31 -10.51
N LEU A 110 -8.95 -10.28 -11.35
CA LEU A 110 -7.62 -10.37 -11.96
C LEU A 110 -7.22 -9.09 -12.71
N GLY A 111 -8.19 -8.36 -13.27
CA GLY A 111 -7.97 -7.06 -13.89
C GLY A 111 -7.52 -5.98 -12.90
N VAL A 112 -8.16 -5.89 -11.73
CA VAL A 112 -7.75 -4.94 -10.68
C VAL A 112 -6.34 -5.27 -10.18
N PHE A 113 -6.03 -6.56 -10.04
CA PHE A 113 -4.73 -7.05 -9.63
C PHE A 113 -3.61 -6.69 -10.62
N SER A 114 -3.84 -6.90 -11.92
CA SER A 114 -2.84 -6.63 -12.95
C SER A 114 -2.62 -5.12 -13.12
N VAL A 115 -3.69 -4.33 -13.12
CA VAL A 115 -3.62 -2.86 -13.15
C VAL A 115 -2.81 -2.33 -11.97
N TYR A 116 -3.06 -2.82 -10.75
CA TYR A 116 -2.29 -2.41 -9.58
C TYR A 116 -0.81 -2.79 -9.68
N CYS A 117 -0.49 -3.95 -10.24
CA CYS A 117 0.90 -4.38 -10.45
C CYS A 117 1.63 -3.42 -11.40
N VAL A 118 1.03 -3.12 -12.55
CA VAL A 118 1.59 -2.18 -13.53
C VAL A 118 1.70 -0.78 -12.93
N ALA A 119 0.67 -0.30 -12.24
CA ALA A 119 0.68 1.00 -11.58
C ALA A 119 1.80 1.09 -10.53
N SER A 120 1.99 0.05 -9.71
CA SER A 120 3.05 0.01 -8.69
C SER A 120 4.44 0.08 -9.31
N LEU A 121 4.67 -0.64 -10.42
CA LEU A 121 5.93 -0.58 -11.16
C LEU A 121 6.18 0.79 -11.78
N LEU A 122 5.15 1.41 -12.37
CA LEU A 122 5.24 2.75 -12.94
C LEU A 122 5.53 3.80 -11.86
N VAL A 123 4.85 3.74 -10.72
CA VAL A 123 5.08 4.63 -9.57
C VAL A 123 6.49 4.46 -9.01
N CYS A 124 6.96 3.21 -8.87
CA CYS A 124 8.32 2.91 -8.44
C CYS A 124 9.36 3.49 -9.40
N SER A 125 9.21 3.23 -10.69
CA SER A 125 10.15 3.66 -11.72
C SER A 125 10.18 5.18 -11.88
N SER A 126 9.02 5.82 -11.88
CA SER A 126 8.90 7.28 -11.97
C SER A 126 9.42 7.98 -10.72
N GLY A 127 9.14 7.45 -9.53
CA GLY A 127 9.66 7.95 -8.25
C GLY A 127 11.18 7.89 -8.22
N PHE A 128 11.77 6.78 -8.68
CA PHE A 128 13.22 6.63 -8.79
C PHE A 128 13.85 7.68 -9.73
N LEU A 129 13.30 7.83 -10.92
CA LEU A 129 13.78 8.80 -11.91
C LEU A 129 13.65 10.24 -11.41
N TRP A 130 12.57 10.55 -10.71
CA TRP A 130 12.37 11.84 -10.05
C TRP A 130 13.43 12.08 -8.99
N PHE A 131 13.57 11.15 -8.05
CA PHE A 131 14.53 11.26 -6.96
C PHE A 131 15.96 11.45 -7.47
N ARG A 132 16.37 10.70 -8.50
CA ARG A 132 17.68 10.87 -9.14
C ARG A 132 17.87 12.27 -9.74
N ARG A 133 16.87 12.80 -10.44
CA ARG A 133 16.94 14.16 -11.02
C ARG A 133 17.07 15.23 -9.97
N VAL A 134 16.30 15.14 -8.88
CA VAL A 134 16.37 16.11 -7.78
C VAL A 134 17.71 15.97 -7.05
N GLN A 135 18.24 14.75 -6.91
CA GLN A 135 19.53 14.49 -6.27
C GLN A 135 20.72 15.11 -7.04
N GLU A 136 20.71 15.05 -8.37
CA GLU A 136 21.74 15.66 -9.21
C GLU A 136 21.82 17.19 -9.01
N GLY A 137 20.69 17.85 -8.80
CA GLY A 137 20.64 19.29 -8.48
C GLY A 137 21.19 19.67 -7.10
N PHE A 138 21.33 18.72 -6.16
CA PHE A 138 21.94 19.00 -4.85
C PHE A 138 23.47 18.98 -4.89
N ALA A 139 24.07 18.28 -5.85
CA ALA A 139 25.53 18.22 -5.99
C ALA A 139 26.13 19.55 -6.46
N ASP A 140 25.35 20.41 -7.12
CA ASP A 140 25.79 21.75 -7.57
C ASP A 140 25.68 22.84 -6.47
N VAL A 141 25.13 22.53 -5.28
CA VAL A 141 24.85 23.51 -4.22
C VAL A 141 25.74 23.31 -2.98
N LEU A 142 26.62 22.30 -2.97
CA LEU A 142 27.61 22.03 -1.91
C LEU A 142 29.03 22.39 -2.38
#